data_AF-A0A7S2Q640-F1
#
_entry.id   AF-A0A7S2Q640-F1
#
_cell.length_a   1.000
_cell.length_b   1.000
_cell.length_c   1.000
_cell.angle_alpha   90.00
_cell.angle_beta   90.00
_cell.angle_gamma   90.00
#
_symmetry.space_group_name_H-M   'P 1'
#
loop_
_entity.id
_entity.type
_entity.pdbx_description
1 polymer ?
#
loop_
_entity_poly.entity_id
_entity_poly.type
_entity_poly.pdbx_seq_one_letter_code
_entity_poly.pdbx_strand_id
1 'polypeptide(L)'
;PPAQGPRATGAPARCRSLQGGQEGWCTISASFSPWSPWYKASKGGFELHDSADAATSSVIRTVEAGETLEALAAPPSQSERGEVRMDRDGATGFVALRPAGGAGPLF
;
A
#
# COMPACT_ATOMS: atom_id res chain seq x y z
N PRO A 1 -25.10 -12.44 32.97
CA PRO A 1 -25.21 -11.80 31.63
C PRO A 1 -23.92 -11.00 31.30
N PRO A 2 -23.19 -11.30 30.22
CA PRO A 2 -22.03 -10.49 29.88
C PRO A 2 -22.50 -9.12 29.39
N ALA A 3 -21.90 -8.08 29.97
CA ALA A 3 -22.18 -6.68 29.69
C ALA A 3 -21.93 -6.38 28.21
N GLN A 4 -22.94 -5.87 27.50
CA GLN A 4 -22.77 -5.31 26.17
C GLN A 4 -22.05 -3.97 26.31
N GLY A 5 -20.82 -3.91 25.80
CA GLY A 5 -20.05 -2.66 25.69
C GLY A 5 -20.76 -1.63 24.78
N PRO A 6 -20.27 -0.39 24.76
CA PRO A 6 -20.91 0.70 24.03
C PRO A 6 -21.12 0.34 22.55
N ARG A 7 -22.36 0.54 22.08
CA ARG A 7 -22.80 0.27 20.70
C ARG A 7 -22.05 1.19 19.74
N ALA A 8 -21.24 0.64 18.85
CA ALA A 8 -20.54 1.41 17.82
C ALA A 8 -21.56 2.10 16.88
N THR A 9 -21.41 3.41 16.66
CA THR A 9 -22.37 4.28 15.95
C THR A 9 -22.06 4.53 14.47
N GLY A 10 -21.06 3.84 13.90
CA GLY A 10 -20.67 3.98 12.48
C GLY A 10 -21.30 2.94 11.56
N ALA A 11 -21.43 3.27 10.27
CA ALA A 11 -21.79 2.28 9.25
C ALA A 11 -20.67 1.23 9.13
N PRO A 12 -21.00 -0.07 9.00
CA PRO A 12 -19.99 -1.10 8.77
C PRO A 12 -19.37 -0.90 7.39
N ALA A 13 -18.04 -1.00 7.31
CA ALA A 13 -17.28 -0.95 6.08
C ALA A 13 -16.48 -2.24 5.88
N ARG A 14 -16.16 -2.56 4.62
CA ARG A 14 -15.25 -3.64 4.28
C ARG A 14 -13.82 -3.13 4.47
N CYS A 15 -13.02 -3.83 5.26
CA CYS A 15 -11.70 -3.38 5.69
C CYS A 15 -10.68 -4.52 5.48
N ARG A 16 -9.44 -4.18 5.12
CA ARG A 16 -8.30 -5.13 5.05
C ARG A 16 -7.22 -4.70 6.04
N SER A 17 -6.73 -5.64 6.85
CA SER A 17 -5.60 -5.39 7.75
C SER A 17 -4.29 -5.25 6.98
N LEU A 18 -3.57 -4.15 7.18
CA LEU A 18 -2.26 -3.92 6.56
C LEU A 18 -1.14 -4.83 7.12
N GLN A 19 -1.34 -5.44 8.29
CA GLN A 19 -0.33 -6.28 8.93
C GLN A 19 -0.46 -7.76 8.54
N GLY A 20 -1.65 -8.21 8.15
CA GLY A 20 -1.91 -9.63 7.89
C GLY A 20 -2.86 -9.93 6.74
N GLY A 21 -3.22 -8.93 5.92
CA GLY A 21 -4.06 -9.12 4.72
C GLY A 21 -5.50 -9.57 4.98
N GLN A 22 -5.89 -9.79 6.24
CA GLN A 22 -7.22 -10.27 6.61
C GLN A 22 -8.29 -9.26 6.25
N GLU A 23 -9.36 -9.72 5.61
CA GLU A 23 -10.51 -8.91 5.22
C GLU A 23 -11.70 -9.17 6.15
N GLY A 24 -12.45 -8.12 6.46
CA GLY A 24 -13.62 -8.25 7.31
C GLY A 24 -14.52 -7.02 7.27
N TRP A 25 -15.63 -7.10 7.99
CA TRP A 25 -16.48 -5.95 8.25
C TRP A 25 -16.04 -5.30 9.56
N CYS A 26 -15.77 -3.99 9.51
CA CYS A 26 -15.37 -3.22 10.67
C CYS A 26 -16.24 -1.97 10.80
N THR A 27 -16.47 -1.49 12.02
CA THR A 27 -17.08 -0.17 12.20
C THR A 27 -15.98 0.87 12.12
N ILE A 28 -16.08 1.81 11.18
CA ILE A 28 -15.06 2.85 10.99
C ILE A 28 -14.96 3.69 12.27
N SER A 29 -13.77 3.72 12.86
CA SER A 29 -13.35 4.61 13.93
C SER A 29 -12.20 5.51 13.46
N ALA A 30 -11.66 6.35 14.35
CA ALA A 30 -10.51 7.21 14.04
C ALA A 30 -9.22 6.45 13.66
N SER A 31 -9.16 5.13 13.86
CA SER A 31 -8.00 4.28 13.54
C SER A 31 -7.98 3.76 12.11
N PHE A 32 -8.91 4.20 11.25
CA PHE A 32 -9.00 3.79 9.85
C PHE A 32 -8.67 4.95 8.92
N SER A 33 -7.81 4.70 7.94
CA SER A 33 -7.54 5.64 6.85
C SER A 33 -8.20 5.12 5.56
N PRO A 34 -8.81 6.01 4.75
CA PRO A 34 -9.30 5.61 3.44
C PRO A 34 -8.14 5.11 2.58
N TRP A 35 -8.33 3.97 1.94
CA TRP A 35 -7.38 3.50 0.93
C TRP A 35 -7.58 4.29 -0.36
N SER A 36 -6.46 4.71 -0.97
CA SER A 36 -6.41 5.34 -2.29
C SER A 36 -5.49 4.50 -3.16
N PRO A 37 -5.83 4.20 -4.42
CA PRO A 37 -4.88 3.58 -5.33
C PRO A 37 -3.78 4.57 -5.75
N TRP A 38 -4.05 5.88 -5.69
CA TRP A 38 -3.10 6.90 -6.11
C TRP A 38 -2.19 7.35 -4.97
N TYR A 39 -0.89 7.33 -5.24
CA TYR A 39 0.16 7.74 -4.31
C TYR A 39 1.20 8.60 -5.01
N LYS A 40 1.80 9.52 -4.25
CA LYS A 40 2.89 10.37 -4.73
C LYS A 40 4.18 9.96 -4.03
N ALA A 41 5.23 9.70 -4.81
CA ALA A 41 6.54 9.36 -4.27
C ALA A 41 7.10 10.53 -3.45
N SER A 42 7.22 10.35 -2.14
CA SER A 42 7.72 11.38 -1.22
C SER A 42 9.24 11.60 -1.35
N LYS A 43 9.97 10.60 -1.83
CA LYS A 43 11.42 10.63 -2.14
C LYS A 43 11.64 10.05 -3.54
N GLY A 44 12.83 10.27 -4.11
CA GLY A 44 13.25 9.67 -5.37
C GLY A 44 14.27 8.55 -5.16
N GLY A 45 14.65 7.89 -6.24
CA GLY A 45 15.67 6.84 -6.24
C GLY A 45 15.13 5.44 -5.94
N PHE A 46 13.81 5.23 -6.04
CA PHE A 46 13.22 3.89 -5.91
C PHE A 46 13.20 3.18 -7.26
N GLU A 47 13.47 1.89 -7.26
CA GLU A 47 13.48 1.10 -8.48
C GLU A 47 12.11 0.48 -8.74
N LEU A 48 11.61 0.66 -9.97
CA LEU A 48 10.49 -0.10 -10.52
C LEU A 48 11.04 -1.37 -11.13
N HIS A 49 10.53 -2.51 -10.70
CA HIS A 49 10.98 -3.83 -11.13
C HIS A 49 9.96 -4.56 -11.99
N ASP A 50 10.41 -5.47 -12.85
CA ASP A 50 9.55 -6.32 -13.68
C ASP A 50 8.91 -7.50 -12.94
N SER A 51 9.39 -7.82 -11.74
CA SER A 51 8.92 -8.93 -10.91
C SER A 51 8.86 -8.55 -9.42
N ALA A 52 7.92 -9.16 -8.70
CA ALA A 52 7.80 -9.07 -7.26
C ALA A 52 8.94 -9.79 -6.52
N ASP A 53 9.52 -10.82 -7.14
CA ASP A 53 10.62 -11.58 -6.56
C ASP A 53 11.94 -10.84 -6.72
N ALA A 54 12.48 -10.36 -5.60
CA ALA A 54 13.73 -9.62 -5.57
C ALA A 54 14.94 -10.40 -6.10
N ALA A 55 14.91 -11.74 -6.08
CA ALA A 55 16.01 -12.57 -6.58
C ALA A 55 16.05 -12.66 -8.10
N THR A 56 14.91 -12.49 -8.76
CA THR A 56 14.77 -12.64 -10.22
C THR A 56 14.39 -11.36 -10.95
N SER A 57 14.11 -10.28 -10.20
CA SER A 57 13.68 -9.02 -10.78
C SER A 57 14.80 -8.22 -11.43
N SER A 58 14.47 -7.57 -12.54
CA SER A 58 15.29 -6.56 -13.21
C SER A 58 14.67 -5.17 -13.03
N VAL A 59 15.50 -4.14 -13.05
CA VAL A 59 15.05 -2.74 -12.95
C VAL A 59 14.52 -2.29 -14.32
N ILE A 60 13.25 -1.89 -14.38
CA ILE A 60 12.64 -1.25 -15.54
C ILE A 60 13.07 0.21 -15.61
N ARG A 61 12.94 0.92 -14.48
CA ARG A 61 13.29 2.34 -14.37
C ARG A 61 13.39 2.80 -12.91
N THR A 62 13.95 3.99 -12.72
CA THR A 62 13.93 4.69 -11.42
C THR A 62 12.71 5.60 -11.33
N VAL A 63 12.08 5.60 -10.16
CA VAL A 63 10.98 6.49 -9.75
C VAL A 63 11.57 7.69 -9.03
N GLU A 64 11.24 8.88 -9.53
CA GLU A 64 11.74 10.15 -9.00
C GLU A 64 10.79 10.75 -7.95
N ALA A 65 11.33 11.66 -7.14
CA ALA A 65 10.54 12.37 -6.14
C ALA A 65 9.41 13.15 -6.81
N GLY A 66 8.21 13.02 -6.26
CA GLY A 66 7.02 13.70 -6.74
C GLY A 66 6.31 13.03 -7.92
N GLU A 67 6.82 11.93 -8.47
CA GLU A 67 6.07 11.13 -9.44
C GLU A 67 4.85 10.49 -8.77
N THR A 68 3.78 10.33 -9.55
CA THR A 68 2.52 9.73 -9.11
C THR A 68 2.44 8.31 -9.65
N LEU A 69 1.96 7.40 -8.80
CA LEU A 69 1.81 5.99 -9.08
C LEU A 69 0.45 5.49 -8.59
N GLU A 70 -0.11 4.56 -9.34
CA GLU A 70 -1.35 3.88 -9.05
C GLU A 70 -1.05 2.46 -8.59
N ALA A 71 -1.44 2.11 -7.38
CA ALA A 71 -1.42 0.73 -6.90
C ALA A 71 -2.50 -0.08 -7.62
N LEU A 72 -2.07 -1.09 -8.39
CA LEU A 72 -2.97 -1.96 -9.16
C LEU A 72 -3.66 -3.02 -8.29
N ALA A 73 -3.03 -3.35 -7.16
CA ALA A 73 -3.59 -4.21 -6.14
C ALA A 73 -3.30 -3.65 -4.75
N ALA A 74 -4.21 -3.91 -3.81
CA ALA A 74 -3.92 -3.68 -2.41
C ALA A 74 -2.74 -4.58 -2.00
N PRO A 75 -1.67 -4.03 -1.40
CA PRO A 75 -0.53 -4.80 -0.97
C PRO A 75 -0.93 -6.03 -0.13
N PRO A 76 -0.34 -7.22 -0.38
CA PRO A 76 -0.60 -8.37 0.46
C PRO A 76 -0.06 -8.16 1.88
N SER A 77 1.05 -7.45 2.00
CA SER A 77 1.64 -7.01 3.27
C SER A 77 2.50 -5.76 3.09
N GLN A 78 2.80 -5.06 4.20
CA GLN A 78 3.71 -3.89 4.20
C GLN A 78 5.19 -4.24 3.95
N SER A 79 5.55 -5.52 3.98
CA SER A 79 6.92 -6.02 3.77
C SER A 79 7.21 -6.41 2.32
N GLU A 80 6.20 -6.42 1.46
CA GLU A 80 6.31 -6.90 0.09
C GLU A 80 6.37 -5.75 -0.91
N ARG A 81 6.71 -6.11 -2.16
CA ARG A 81 6.61 -5.18 -3.28
C ARG A 81 5.17 -5.11 -3.75
N GLY A 82 4.67 -3.90 -3.97
CA GLY A 82 3.35 -3.67 -4.55
C GLY A 82 3.45 -3.48 -6.05
N GLU A 83 2.47 -4.03 -6.77
CA GLU A 83 2.32 -3.79 -8.19
C GLU A 83 1.71 -2.40 -8.42
N VAL A 84 2.36 -1.63 -9.29
CA VAL A 84 2.02 -0.24 -9.54
C VAL A 84 2.12 0.10 -11.02
N ARG A 85 1.33 1.10 -11.43
CA ARG A 85 1.42 1.76 -12.73
C ARG A 85 1.86 3.21 -12.52
N MET A 86 2.88 3.64 -13.27
CA MET A 86 3.35 5.02 -13.26
C MET A 86 2.38 5.91 -14.03
N ASP A 87 1.98 7.04 -13.45
CA ASP A 87 1.13 8.03 -14.12
C ASP A 87 1.85 8.69 -15.30
N ARG A 88 3.14 8.98 -15.13
CA ARG A 88 3.95 9.78 -16.06
C ARG A 88 4.16 9.14 -17.42
N ASP A 89 4.40 7.83 -17.47
CA ASP A 89 4.77 7.10 -18.69
C ASP A 89 3.98 5.79 -18.90
N GLY A 90 3.09 5.44 -17.97
CA GLY A 90 2.31 4.20 -18.04
C GLY A 90 3.10 2.92 -17.72
N ALA A 91 4.38 3.02 -17.34
CA ALA A 91 5.18 1.84 -16.99
C ALA A 91 4.56 1.10 -15.80
N THR A 92 4.44 -0.22 -15.92
CA THR A 92 3.86 -1.09 -14.88
C THR A 92 4.93 -2.01 -14.33
N GLY A 93 4.95 -2.21 -13.01
CA GLY A 93 5.93 -3.07 -12.35
C GLY A 93 5.76 -3.08 -10.84
N PHE A 94 6.80 -3.51 -10.13
CA PHE A 94 6.79 -3.72 -8.69
C PHE A 94 7.73 -2.73 -7.99
N VAL A 95 7.22 -2.05 -6.97
CA VAL A 95 8.01 -1.18 -6.09
C VAL A 95 7.97 -1.71 -4.66
N ALA A 96 9.10 -1.65 -3.95
CA ALA A 96 9.10 -1.91 -2.51
C ALA A 96 8.23 -0.88 -1.80
N LEU A 97 7.32 -1.28 -0.91
CA LEU A 97 6.38 -0.36 -0.23
C LEU A 97 6.99 0.30 1.01
N ARG A 98 8.13 -0.24 1.47
CA ARG A 98 8.96 0.34 2.53
C ARG A 98 10.43 0.22 2.12
N PRO A 99 11.24 1.30 2.21
CA PRO A 99 12.67 1.21 1.98
C PRO A 99 13.34 0.41 3.10
N ALA A 100 14.37 -0.38 2.76
CA ALA A 100 15.20 -1.05 3.74
C ALA A 100 15.86 0.00 4.67
N GLY A 101 15.53 -0.03 5.96
CA GLY A 101 16.10 0.87 6.99
C GLY A 101 15.36 2.20 7.23
N GLY A 102 14.21 2.45 6.59
CA GLY A 102 13.43 3.68 6.82
C GLY A 102 12.30 3.51 7.82
N ALA A 103 12.26 4.38 8.85
CA ALA A 103 11.07 4.58 9.68
C ALA A 103 10.03 5.39 8.89
N GLY A 104 9.24 4.73 8.05
CA GLY A 104 8.09 5.33 7.40
C GLY A 104 7.60 4.55 6.19
N PRO A 105 6.27 4.45 5.97
CA PRO A 105 5.72 4.01 4.70
C PRO A 105 6.12 4.99 3.58
N LEU A 106 6.11 4.53 2.33
CA LEU A 106 6.32 5.41 1.16
C LEU A 106 5.17 6.39 0.91
N PHE A 107 4.09 6.29 1.69
CA PHE A 107 2.82 6.99 1.55
C PHE A 107 2.59 7.93 2.74
#